data_AF-A0A0M1J2P6-F1
#
_entry.id   AF-A0A0M1J2P6-F1
#
_cell.length_a   1.000
_cell.length_b   1.000
_cell.length_c   1.000
_cell.angle_alpha   90.00
_cell.angle_beta   90.00
_cell.angle_gamma   90.00
#
_symmetry.space_group_name_H-M   'P 1'
#
loop_
_entity.id
_entity.type
_entity.pdbx_description
1 polymer ?
#
loop_
_entity_poly.entity_id
_entity_poly.type
_entity_poly.pdbx_seq_one_letter_code
_entity_poly.pdbx_strand_id
1 'polypeptide(L)'
;MQSLVPRIVQRPIPQIADTLLNSIPSLLRRIYLARGIRTEKELDLRLCHLLPPHNLDGVTAAANLLAYTIANKKHITVIGDYDADGATASALSVLILKALGGCKVDFLIPNRFTMGYGLAPELVEHAASNGSDLIMTVDSGII
;
A
#
# COMPACT_ATOMS: atom_id res chain seq x y z
N MET A 1 19.08 -29.40 13.74
CA MET A 1 18.65 -28.24 12.95
C MET A 1 19.61 -28.06 11.79
N GLN A 2 19.23 -28.43 10.57
CA GLN A 2 20.03 -28.09 9.39
C GLN A 2 19.87 -26.61 9.11
N SER A 3 20.99 -25.88 9.16
CA SER A 3 21.07 -24.49 8.71
C SER A 3 20.70 -24.43 7.22
N LEU A 4 19.60 -23.77 6.88
CA LEU A 4 19.21 -23.49 5.50
C LEU A 4 20.20 -22.47 4.94
N VAL A 5 21.31 -22.95 4.37
CA VAL A 5 22.23 -22.11 3.63
C VAL A 5 21.51 -21.68 2.35
N PRO A 6 21.33 -20.37 2.10
CA PRO A 6 20.67 -19.90 0.88
C PRO A 6 21.47 -20.38 -0.33
N ARG A 7 20.82 -21.19 -1.18
CA ARG A 7 21.41 -21.69 -2.42
C ARG A 7 21.17 -20.67 -3.52
N ILE A 8 22.25 -20.15 -4.11
CA ILE A 8 22.16 -19.33 -5.31
C ILE A 8 21.76 -20.25 -6.47
N VAL A 9 20.62 -19.98 -7.09
CA VAL A 9 20.12 -20.73 -8.24
C VAL A 9 20.02 -19.79 -9.43
N GLN A 10 20.48 -20.24 -10.60
CA GLN A 10 20.28 -19.50 -11.83
C GLN A 10 18.81 -19.60 -12.24
N ARG A 11 18.17 -18.46 -12.51
CA ARG A 11 16.80 -18.45 -13.03
C ARG A 11 16.76 -19.07 -14.43
N PRO A 12 15.79 -19.96 -14.73
CA PRO A 12 15.63 -20.49 -16.07
C PRO A 12 15.31 -19.35 -17.03
N ILE A 13 16.04 -19.30 -18.14
CA ILE A 13 15.74 -18.38 -19.24
C ILE A 13 14.86 -19.18 -20.22
N PRO A 14 13.60 -18.76 -20.44
CA PRO A 14 12.77 -19.39 -21.45
C PRO A 14 13.50 -19.40 -22.80
N GLN A 15 13.61 -20.57 -23.43
CA GLN A 15 14.03 -20.68 -24.84
C GLN A 15 12.85 -20.30 -25.73
N ILE A 16 12.36 -19.08 -25.60
CA ILE A 16 11.31 -18.57 -26.49
C ILE A 16 12.01 -17.82 -27.62
N ALA A 17 11.58 -18.08 -28.85
CA ALA A 17 11.82 -17.22 -29.99
C ALA A 17 11.01 -15.91 -29.83
N ASP A 18 11.24 -15.18 -28.73
CA ASP A 18 10.42 -14.02 -28.36
C ASP A 18 10.92 -12.81 -29.14
N THR A 19 10.29 -12.60 -30.29
CA THR A 19 10.42 -11.39 -31.10
C THR A 19 9.83 -10.14 -30.41
N LEU A 20 9.15 -10.33 -29.27
CA LEU A 20 8.42 -9.31 -28.51
C LEU A 20 9.30 -8.29 -27.77
N LEU A 21 10.59 -8.59 -27.58
CA LEU A 21 11.58 -7.67 -26.97
C LEU A 21 12.70 -7.33 -27.97
N ASN A 22 12.39 -7.38 -29.27
CA ASN A 22 13.40 -7.26 -30.33
C ASN A 22 14.14 -5.92 -30.34
N SER A 23 13.53 -4.84 -29.84
CA SER A 23 14.17 -3.53 -29.75
C SER A 23 15.16 -3.42 -28.57
N ILE A 24 15.05 -4.32 -27.59
CA ILE A 24 15.85 -4.31 -26.36
C ILE A 24 17.19 -5.04 -26.59
N PRO A 25 18.32 -4.47 -26.12
CA PRO A 25 19.63 -5.13 -26.18
C PRO A 25 19.63 -6.56 -25.63
N SER A 26 20.38 -7.45 -26.28
CA SER A 26 20.37 -8.91 -26.01
C SER A 26 20.61 -9.28 -24.54
N LEU A 27 21.51 -8.56 -23.86
CA LEU A 27 21.78 -8.76 -22.44
C LEU A 27 20.56 -8.44 -21.57
N LEU A 28 19.93 -7.27 -21.79
CA LEU A 28 18.75 -6.84 -21.03
C LEU A 28 17.56 -7.75 -21.32
N ARG A 29 17.38 -8.16 -22.58
CA ARG A 29 16.36 -9.14 -22.97
C ARG A 29 16.49 -10.43 -22.17
N ARG A 30 17.70 -10.98 -22.06
CA ARG A 30 17.97 -12.18 -21.26
C ARG A 30 17.61 -12.00 -19.78
N ILE A 31 17.92 -10.84 -19.21
CA ILE A 31 17.64 -10.47 -17.81
C ILE A 31 16.14 -10.33 -17.56
N TYR A 32 15.39 -9.71 -18.49
CA TYR A 32 13.95 -9.52 -18.41
C TYR A 32 13.19 -10.84 -18.57
N LEU A 33 13.56 -11.66 -19.56
CA LEU A 33 12.96 -12.99 -19.75
C LEU A 33 13.13 -13.88 -18.51
N ALA A 34 14.31 -13.83 -17.89
CA ALA A 34 14.60 -14.54 -16.63
C ALA A 34 13.79 -14.02 -15.43
N ARG A 35 13.19 -12.83 -15.52
CA ARG A 35 12.28 -12.25 -14.51
C ARG A 35 10.80 -12.43 -14.84
N GLY A 36 10.49 -13.12 -15.95
CA GLY A 36 9.11 -13.34 -16.39
C GLY A 36 8.54 -12.23 -17.28
N ILE A 37 9.29 -11.17 -17.55
CA ILE A 37 8.87 -10.07 -18.44
C ILE A 37 8.92 -10.56 -19.88
N ARG A 38 7.83 -10.38 -20.64
CA ARG A 38 7.69 -10.90 -22.02
C ARG A 38 7.54 -9.80 -23.07
N THR A 39 7.03 -8.64 -22.68
CA THR A 39 6.70 -7.54 -23.58
C THR A 39 7.31 -6.23 -23.10
N GLU A 40 7.57 -5.30 -24.02
CA GLU A 40 8.05 -3.96 -23.64
C GLU A 40 7.01 -3.17 -22.83
N LYS A 41 5.72 -3.50 -22.98
CA LYS A 41 4.63 -2.87 -22.22
C LYS A 41 4.75 -3.14 -20.71
N GLU A 42 5.25 -4.31 -20.31
CA GLU A 42 5.50 -4.64 -18.90
C GLU A 42 6.64 -3.81 -18.28
N LEU A 43 7.46 -3.13 -19.11
CA LEU A 43 8.51 -2.21 -18.66
C LEU A 43 8.00 -0.77 -18.52
N ASP A 44 6.77 -0.51 -18.93
CA ASP A 44 6.18 0.82 -18.89
C ASP A 44 5.56 1.09 -17.51
N LEU A 45 6.35 1.73 -16.64
CA LEU A 45 5.98 2.01 -15.25
C LEU A 45 5.27 3.36 -15.07
N ARG A 46 4.73 3.95 -16.15
CA ARG A 46 4.00 5.21 -16.08
C ARG A 46 2.71 5.05 -15.27
N LEU A 47 2.33 6.13 -14.58
CA LEU A 47 1.15 6.18 -13.71
C LEU A 47 -0.15 5.72 -14.39
N CYS A 48 -0.29 5.93 -15.70
CA CYS A 48 -1.45 5.52 -16.48
C CYS A 48 -1.68 4.00 -16.54
N HIS A 49 -0.68 3.19 -16.17
CA HIS A 49 -0.78 1.73 -16.13
C HIS A 49 -1.10 1.17 -14.75
N LEU A 50 -1.23 2.01 -13.73
CA LEU A 50 -1.76 1.56 -12.44
C LEU A 50 -3.20 1.06 -12.62
N LEU A 51 -3.54 0.01 -11.86
CA LEU A 51 -4.90 -0.48 -11.82
C LEU A 51 -5.84 0.65 -11.38
N PRO A 52 -6.99 0.82 -12.05
CA PRO A 52 -7.95 1.83 -11.65
C PRO A 52 -8.42 1.59 -10.21
N PRO A 53 -8.48 2.64 -9.35
CA PRO A 53 -8.85 2.47 -7.95
C PRO A 53 -10.23 1.82 -7.76
N HIS A 54 -11.18 2.02 -8.67
CA HIS A 54 -12.53 1.46 -8.59
C HIS A 54 -12.59 -0.07 -8.66
N ASN A 55 -11.48 -0.73 -9.00
CA ASN A 55 -11.37 -2.20 -8.96
C ASN A 55 -11.03 -2.73 -7.56
N LEU A 56 -10.66 -1.87 -6.62
CA LEU A 56 -10.42 -2.26 -5.23
C LEU A 56 -11.75 -2.54 -4.54
N ASP A 57 -11.86 -3.69 -3.89
CA ASP A 57 -13.08 -4.08 -3.20
C ASP A 57 -13.44 -3.07 -2.10
N GLY A 58 -14.73 -2.75 -1.98
CA GLY A 58 -15.24 -1.78 -1.01
C GLY A 58 -14.81 -0.31 -1.21
N VAL A 59 -13.95 0.03 -2.17
CA VAL A 59 -13.35 1.37 -2.31
C VAL A 59 -14.37 2.49 -2.47
N THR A 60 -15.43 2.25 -3.25
CA THR A 60 -16.48 3.25 -3.48
C THR A 60 -17.26 3.51 -2.20
N ALA A 61 -17.55 2.47 -1.41
CA ALA A 61 -18.23 2.61 -0.13
C ALA A 61 -17.36 3.36 0.89
N ALA A 62 -16.07 3.03 0.96
CA ALA A 62 -15.10 3.72 1.81
C ALA A 62 -14.95 5.20 1.44
N ALA A 63 -14.83 5.51 0.14
CA ALA A 63 -14.74 6.88 -0.35
C ALA A 63 -15.99 7.70 -0.01
N ASN A 64 -17.19 7.12 -0.17
CA ASN A 64 -18.45 7.76 0.20
C ASN A 64 -18.54 8.01 1.71
N LEU A 65 -18.10 7.05 2.54
CA LEU A 65 -18.05 7.21 3.99
C LEU A 65 -17.11 8.34 4.41
N LEU A 66 -15.91 8.42 3.81
CA LEU A 66 -14.95 9.50 4.05
C LEU A 66 -15.53 10.85 3.62
N ALA A 67 -16.10 10.93 2.42
CA ALA A 67 -16.71 12.16 1.91
C ALA A 67 -17.84 12.66 2.83
N TYR A 68 -18.72 11.76 3.27
CA TYR A 68 -19.77 12.08 4.24
C TYR A 68 -19.18 12.58 5.57
N THR A 69 -18.16 11.90 6.09
CA THR A 69 -17.53 12.24 7.38
C THR A 69 -16.87 13.62 7.33
N ILE A 70 -16.15 13.91 6.23
CA ILE A 70 -15.55 15.23 5.97
C ILE A 70 -16.62 16.31 5.85
N ALA A 71 -17.67 16.08 5.05
CA ALA A 71 -18.74 17.05 4.84
C ALA A 71 -19.49 17.41 6.15
N ASN A 72 -19.61 16.45 7.06
CA ASN A 72 -20.22 16.64 8.37
C ASN A 72 -19.22 17.10 9.46
N LYS A 73 -17.99 17.46 9.09
CA LYS A 73 -16.93 17.95 10.00
C LYS A 73 -16.65 17.02 11.18
N LYS A 74 -16.82 15.72 10.97
CA LYS A 74 -16.57 14.68 11.97
C LYS A 74 -15.08 14.43 12.15
N HIS A 75 -14.71 13.86 13.30
CA HIS A 75 -13.34 13.55 13.64
C HIS A 75 -12.87 12.26 12.97
N ILE A 76 -11.77 12.32 12.22
CA ILE A 76 -11.15 11.15 11.59
C ILE A 76 -9.79 10.89 12.24
N THR A 77 -9.57 9.66 12.71
CA THR A 77 -8.26 9.20 13.19
C THR A 77 -7.66 8.24 12.19
N VAL A 78 -6.49 8.57 11.65
CA VAL A 78 -5.73 7.69 10.77
C VAL A 78 -4.85 6.76 11.61
N ILE A 79 -4.97 5.45 11.44
CA ILE A 79 -4.12 4.48 12.14
C ILE A 79 -3.21 3.80 11.11
N GLY A 80 -1.92 4.08 11.18
CA GLY A 80 -0.93 3.48 10.27
C GLY A 80 -0.01 2.49 10.96
N ASP A 81 0.82 1.82 10.17
CA ASP A 81 1.93 1.04 10.71
C ASP A 81 3.20 1.88 10.94
N TYR A 82 4.16 1.30 11.66
CA TYR A 82 5.40 1.96 12.08
C TYR A 82 6.52 1.90 11.03
N ASP A 83 6.37 1.13 9.96
CA ASP A 83 7.36 1.08 8.89
C ASP A 83 7.26 2.27 7.92
N ALA A 84 8.10 2.27 6.88
CA ALA A 84 8.16 3.38 5.94
C ALA A 84 6.88 3.54 5.11
N ASP A 85 6.19 2.45 4.74
CA ASP A 85 4.95 2.52 3.97
C ASP A 85 3.84 3.07 4.87
N GLY A 86 3.67 2.51 6.08
CA GLY A 86 2.69 2.98 7.06
C GLY A 86 2.89 4.43 7.49
N ALA A 87 4.13 4.87 7.72
CA ALA A 87 4.42 6.26 8.06
C ALA A 87 4.10 7.22 6.92
N THR A 88 4.46 6.88 5.67
CA THR A 88 4.21 7.74 4.51
C THR A 88 2.72 7.77 4.15
N ALA A 89 2.03 6.64 4.20
CA ALA A 89 0.58 6.55 3.99
C ALA A 89 -0.20 7.35 5.05
N SER A 90 0.24 7.31 6.31
CA SER A 90 -0.36 8.10 7.40
C SER A 90 -0.21 9.59 7.17
N ALA A 91 1.02 10.03 6.89
CA ALA A 91 1.30 11.44 6.62
C ALA A 91 0.50 11.94 5.40
N LEU A 92 0.49 11.17 4.31
CA LEU A 92 -0.26 11.50 3.11
C LEU A 92 -1.76 11.61 3.39
N SER A 93 -2.32 10.64 4.12
CA SER A 93 -3.76 10.62 4.47
C SER A 93 -4.13 11.83 5.31
N VAL A 94 -3.36 12.15 6.36
CA VAL A 94 -3.60 13.33 7.20
C VAL A 94 -3.56 14.62 6.37
N LEU A 95 -2.56 14.76 5.48
CA LEU A 95 -2.43 15.94 4.63
C LEU A 95 -3.62 16.10 3.67
N ILE A 96 -4.01 15.03 2.99
CA ILE A 96 -5.13 15.05 2.03
C ILE A 96 -6.46 15.29 2.75
N LEU A 97 -6.75 14.58 3.84
CA LEU A 97 -8.00 14.74 4.57
C LEU A 97 -8.18 16.16 5.09
N LYS A 98 -7.10 16.79 5.59
CA LYS A 98 -7.11 18.21 5.99
C LYS A 98 -7.32 19.13 4.79
N ALA A 99 -6.63 18.88 3.67
CA ALA A 99 -6.77 19.67 2.45
C ALA A 99 -8.19 19.57 1.84
N LEU A 100 -8.88 18.45 2.03
CA LEU A 100 -10.27 18.23 1.60
C LEU A 100 -11.31 18.86 2.55
N GLY A 101 -10.89 19.57 3.60
CA GLY A 101 -11.78 20.25 4.54
C GLY A 101 -12.08 19.49 5.83
N GLY A 102 -11.40 18.38 6.09
CA GLY A 102 -11.47 17.66 7.36
C GLY A 102 -11.04 18.57 8.53
N CYS A 103 -11.99 18.90 9.40
CA CYS A 103 -11.78 19.89 10.47
C CYS A 103 -10.97 19.34 11.65
N LYS A 104 -11.11 18.04 11.94
CA LYS A 104 -10.34 17.35 12.99
C LYS A 104 -9.82 16.04 12.39
N VAL A 105 -8.52 15.99 12.18
CA VAL A 105 -7.81 14.82 11.65
C VAL A 105 -6.52 14.64 12.44
N ASP A 106 -6.41 13.51 13.13
CA ASP A 106 -5.22 13.07 13.84
C ASP A 106 -4.77 11.69 13.35
N PHE A 107 -3.68 11.20 13.94
CA PHE A 107 -3.14 9.90 13.59
C PHE A 107 -2.60 9.18 14.82
N LEU A 108 -2.57 7.85 14.76
CA LEU A 108 -1.94 6.98 15.75
C LEU A 108 -1.07 5.96 15.04
N ILE A 109 0.11 5.70 15.60
CA ILE A 109 1.05 4.68 15.12
C ILE A 109 1.33 3.73 16.29
N PRO A 110 1.23 2.40 16.12
CA PRO A 110 1.49 1.44 17.18
C PRO A 110 2.96 1.48 17.60
N ASN A 111 3.21 1.23 18.88
CA ASN A 111 4.55 0.90 19.32
C ASN A 111 4.84 -0.57 18.98
N ARG A 112 5.74 -0.78 18.02
CA ARG A 112 6.10 -2.12 17.52
C ARG A 112 6.53 -3.13 18.59
N PHE A 113 7.10 -2.65 19.70
CA PHE A 113 7.65 -3.53 20.74
C PHE A 113 6.59 -3.97 21.74
N THR A 114 5.57 -3.14 21.97
CA THR A 114 4.55 -3.39 23.01
C THR A 114 3.22 -3.81 22.43
N MET A 115 2.90 -3.39 21.19
CA MET A 115 1.59 -3.59 20.56
C MET A 115 1.65 -4.46 19.29
N GLY A 116 2.85 -4.77 18.79
CA GLY A 116 3.00 -5.54 17.55
C GLY A 116 2.70 -4.71 16.30
N TYR A 117 2.10 -5.34 15.28
CA TYR A 117 1.86 -4.77 13.95
C TYR A 117 0.38 -4.46 13.73
N GLY A 118 0.10 -3.31 13.10
CA GLY A 118 -1.24 -2.92 12.68
C GLY A 118 -2.20 -2.47 13.79
N LEU A 119 -3.50 -2.74 13.59
CA LEU A 119 -4.56 -2.24 14.46
C LEU A 119 -4.66 -3.03 15.77
N ALA A 120 -4.22 -2.43 16.86
CA ALA A 120 -4.33 -2.98 18.21
C ALA A 120 -5.60 -2.47 18.93
N PRO A 121 -6.25 -3.28 19.79
CA PRO A 121 -7.42 -2.85 20.57
C PRO A 121 -7.19 -1.55 21.36
N GLU A 122 -5.99 -1.38 21.92
CA GLU A 122 -5.61 -0.19 22.70
C GLU A 122 -5.63 1.08 21.85
N LEU A 123 -5.29 0.98 20.55
CA LEU A 123 -5.38 2.12 19.63
C LEU A 123 -6.82 2.48 19.31
N VAL A 124 -7.70 1.48 19.18
CA VAL A 124 -9.14 1.69 18.98
C VAL A 124 -9.75 2.36 20.20
N GLU A 125 -9.43 1.88 21.40
CA GLU A 125 -9.86 2.47 22.66
C GLU A 125 -9.36 3.92 22.80
N HIS A 126 -8.09 4.15 22.45
CA HIS A 126 -7.52 5.49 22.49
C HIS A 126 -8.22 6.45 21.51
N ALA A 127 -8.42 6.03 20.25
CA ALA A 127 -9.15 6.80 19.25
C ALA A 127 -10.59 7.12 19.71
N ALA A 128 -11.30 6.13 20.26
CA ALA A 128 -12.65 6.32 20.79
C ALA A 128 -12.67 7.31 21.96
N SER A 129 -11.73 7.20 22.91
CA SER A 129 -11.64 8.13 24.05
C SER A 129 -11.30 9.57 23.65
N ASN A 130 -10.58 9.76 22.53
CA ASN A 130 -10.31 11.08 21.94
C ASN A 130 -11.46 11.62 21.06
N GLY A 131 -12.59 10.91 21.04
CA GLY A 131 -13.79 11.29 20.31
C GLY A 131 -13.62 11.16 18.80
N SER A 132 -12.94 10.12 18.32
CA SER A 132 -12.91 9.77 16.90
C SER A 132 -14.29 9.29 16.45
N ASP A 133 -14.81 9.84 15.36
CA ASP A 133 -16.06 9.40 14.73
C ASP A 133 -15.81 8.33 13.66
N LEU A 134 -14.60 8.30 13.10
CA LEU A 134 -14.17 7.38 12.06
C LEU A 134 -12.69 7.05 12.21
N ILE A 135 -12.39 5.75 12.30
CA ILE A 135 -11.03 5.23 12.17
C ILE A 135 -10.78 4.85 10.72
N MET A 136 -9.66 5.33 10.16
CA MET A 136 -9.16 4.94 8.85
C MET A 136 -7.81 4.26 9.01
N THR A 137 -7.72 2.94 8.79
CA THR A 137 -6.43 2.26 8.80
C THR A 137 -5.69 2.44 7.47
N VAL A 138 -4.37 2.54 7.54
CA VAL A 138 -3.48 2.55 6.37
C VAL A 138 -2.33 1.57 6.62
N ASP A 139 -1.88 0.89 5.57
CA ASP A 139 -0.81 -0.12 5.65
C ASP A 139 -1.01 -1.16 6.78
N SER A 140 -2.27 -1.47 7.09
CA SER A 140 -2.65 -2.36 8.18
C SER A 140 -4.14 -2.72 8.13
N GLY A 141 -4.53 -3.76 8.87
CA GLY A 141 -5.95 -4.05 9.15
C GLY A 141 -6.64 -5.06 8.23
N ILE A 142 -5.91 -5.75 7.34
CA ILE A 142 -6.41 -6.98 6.71
C ILE A 142 -6.35 -8.13 7.72
N ILE A 143 -7.49 -8.77 7.96
CA ILE A 143 -7.66 -10.00 8.75
C ILE A 143 -8.02 -11.13 7.79
#